data_AF-A0A957HKY3-F1
#
_entry.id   AF-A0A957HKY3-F1
#
_cell.length_a   1.000
_cell.length_b   1.000
_cell.length_c   1.000
_cell.angle_alpha   90.00
_cell.angle_beta   90.00
_cell.angle_gamma   90.00
#
_symmetry.space_group_name_H-M   'P 1'
#
loop_
_entity.id
_entity.type
_entity.pdbx_description
1 polymer ?
#
loop_
_entity_poly.entity_id
_entity_poly.type
_entity_poly.pdbx_seq_one_letter_code
_entity_poly.pdbx_strand_id
1 'polypeptide(L)'
;MMTTHISADDIHEVVRDKYGRIAETFEPNVQAACCSSDAGANACCGDESDALFTNLYSADTSWLPEDVTGLSLGCGDPITLAALEPGQTVLDLGSGGGIDCFMAARQVGDTGHVIGVDMTPA
;
A
#
# COMPACT_ATOMS: atom_id res chain seq x y z
N MET A 1 3.97 18.35 32.63
CA MET A 1 3.70 17.29 31.63
C MET A 1 4.95 17.21 30.78
N MET A 2 5.74 16.15 30.91
CA MET A 2 7.04 16.00 30.23
C MET A 2 6.75 15.48 28.83
N THR A 3 6.95 16.29 27.80
CA THR A 3 6.81 15.85 26.40
C THR A 3 8.02 14.98 26.08
N THR A 4 7.82 13.69 25.88
CA THR A 4 8.87 12.78 25.42
C THR A 4 9.25 13.22 24.01
N HIS A 5 10.48 13.67 23.82
CA HIS A 5 11.01 13.91 22.48
C HIS A 5 11.28 12.57 21.81
N ILE A 6 10.52 12.28 20.75
CA ILE A 6 10.75 11.13 19.87
C ILE A 6 11.58 11.64 18.69
N SER A 7 12.70 10.98 18.36
CA SER A 7 13.53 11.37 17.22
C SER A 7 12.93 10.88 15.90
N ALA A 8 13.39 11.43 14.77
CA ALA A 8 12.96 10.96 13.46
C ALA A 8 13.37 9.49 13.23
N ASP A 9 14.53 9.09 13.73
CA ASP A 9 15.02 7.72 13.61
C ASP A 9 14.13 6.74 14.38
N ASP A 10 13.70 7.11 15.59
CA ASP A 10 12.77 6.30 16.38
C ASP A 10 11.42 6.13 15.66
N ILE A 11 10.92 7.18 15.00
CA ILE A 11 9.68 7.13 14.20
C ILE A 11 9.86 6.20 13.01
N HIS A 12 10.96 6.34 12.26
CA HIS A 12 11.24 5.50 11.09
C HIS A 12 11.38 4.03 11.47
N GLU A 13 12.04 3.72 12.59
CA GLU A 13 12.19 2.36 13.09
C GLU A 13 10.83 1.74 13.43
N VAL A 14 9.97 2.46 14.17
CA VAL A 14 8.63 1.97 14.51
C VAL A 14 7.78 1.72 13.26
N VAL A 15 7.84 2.62 12.27
CA VAL A 15 7.10 2.46 11.01
C VAL A 15 7.65 1.26 10.22
N ARG A 16 8.98 1.13 10.09
CA ARG A 16 9.62 0.01 9.39
C ARG A 16 9.29 -1.32 10.04
N ASP A 17 9.37 -1.40 11.36
CA ASP A 17 9.06 -2.61 12.11
C ASP A 17 7.58 -3.01 11.99
N LYS A 18 6.68 -2.03 11.90
CA LYS A 18 5.24 -2.31 11.74
C LYS A 18 4.95 -2.92 10.37
N TYR A 19 5.40 -2.27 9.29
CA TYR A 19 5.14 -2.73 7.93
C TYR A 19 5.98 -3.96 7.55
N GLY A 20 7.24 -4.03 8.00
CA GLY A 20 8.12 -5.18 7.81
C GLY A 20 7.54 -6.46 8.40
N ARG A 21 7.01 -6.40 9.63
CA ARG A 21 6.33 -7.57 10.22
C ARG A 21 5.14 -8.04 9.38
N ILE A 22 4.34 -7.12 8.83
CA ILE A 22 3.19 -7.51 7.98
C ILE A 22 3.68 -8.22 6.72
N ALA A 23 4.74 -7.71 6.10
CA ALA A 23 5.36 -8.34 4.93
C ALA A 23 5.94 -9.73 5.24
N GLU A 24 6.64 -9.88 6.37
CA GLU A 24 7.26 -11.15 6.80
C GLU A 24 6.24 -12.21 7.19
N THR A 25 5.13 -11.82 7.82
CA THR A 25 4.09 -12.75 8.31
C THR A 25 2.91 -12.89 7.34
N PHE A 26 3.08 -12.44 6.09
CA PHE A 26 2.02 -12.52 5.10
C PHE A 26 1.68 -13.98 4.79
N GLU A 27 0.40 -14.31 4.86
CA GLU A 27 -0.15 -15.60 4.49
C GLU A 27 -1.28 -15.37 3.47
N PRO A 28 -1.30 -16.11 2.35
CA PRO A 28 -2.37 -15.99 1.36
C PRO A 28 -3.74 -16.20 2.00
N ASN A 29 -4.72 -15.35 1.66
CA ASN A 29 -6.08 -15.36 2.21
C ASN A 29 -6.25 -14.86 3.66
N VAL A 30 -5.20 -14.26 4.27
CA VAL A 30 -5.33 -13.50 5.52
C VAL A 30 -5.20 -12.02 5.20
N GLN A 31 -6.31 -11.28 5.24
CA GLN A 31 -6.32 -9.86 4.93
C GLN A 31 -5.67 -9.07 6.08
N ALA A 32 -4.37 -8.78 5.97
CA ALA A 32 -3.79 -7.68 6.70
C ALA A 32 -4.26 -6.38 6.03
N ALA A 33 -4.97 -5.53 6.76
CA ALA A 33 -5.35 -4.21 6.27
C ALA A 33 -4.94 -3.17 7.32
N CYS A 34 -4.25 -2.12 6.89
CA CYS A 34 -3.85 -1.04 7.79
C CYS A 34 -5.06 -0.20 8.24
N CYS A 35 -6.18 -0.31 7.51
CA CYS A 35 -7.42 0.42 7.73
C CYS A 35 -8.63 -0.49 8.04
N SER A 36 -8.45 -1.78 8.35
CA SER A 36 -9.58 -2.61 8.77
C SER A 36 -9.95 -2.37 10.24
N SER A 37 -11.24 -2.50 10.49
CA SER A 37 -11.92 -2.36 11.79
C SER A 37 -11.32 -3.22 12.91
N ASP A 38 -10.59 -4.29 12.57
CA ASP A 38 -9.94 -5.21 13.51
C ASP A 38 -8.55 -4.74 13.99
N ALA A 39 -7.98 -3.68 13.41
CA ALA A 39 -6.80 -3.01 13.95
C ALA A 39 -7.22 -2.10 15.12
N GLY A 40 -7.45 -2.71 16.29
CA GLY A 40 -8.15 -2.11 17.44
C GLY A 40 -7.87 -0.62 17.74
N ALA A 41 -8.92 0.08 18.18
CA ALA A 41 -9.00 1.43 18.76
C ALA A 41 -8.33 2.61 18.03
N ASN A 42 -7.47 2.41 17.03
CA ASN A 42 -6.72 3.44 16.30
C ASN A 42 -6.61 3.10 14.81
N ALA A 43 -7.71 2.69 14.17
CA ALA A 43 -7.77 2.64 12.71
C ALA A 43 -7.52 4.06 12.16
N CYS A 44 -6.59 4.20 11.21
CA CYS A 44 -6.22 5.49 10.61
C CYS A 44 -7.39 6.19 9.89
N CYS A 45 -8.42 5.43 9.54
CA CYS A 45 -9.65 5.90 8.91
C CYS A 45 -10.80 5.43 9.81
N GLY A 46 -11.67 6.34 10.24
CA GLY A 46 -12.75 6.04 11.19
C GLY A 46 -13.77 5.00 10.70
N ASP A 47 -14.81 4.81 11.51
CA ASP A 47 -15.86 3.76 11.49
C ASP A 47 -16.68 3.62 10.17
N GLU A 48 -16.30 4.29 9.09
CA GLU A 48 -17.03 4.33 7.83
C GLU A 48 -16.57 3.22 6.86
N SER A 49 -17.16 2.05 7.07
CA SER A 49 -17.43 0.98 6.10
C SER A 49 -16.26 0.09 5.60
N ASP A 50 -16.28 -1.17 6.06
CA ASP A 50 -15.50 -2.31 5.54
C ASP A 50 -15.63 -2.50 4.00
N ALA A 51 -16.72 -2.03 3.39
CA ALA A 51 -16.97 -2.20 1.95
C ALA A 51 -16.08 -1.34 1.04
N LEU A 52 -15.60 -0.19 1.53
CA LEU A 52 -14.76 0.73 0.74
C LEU A 52 -13.33 0.20 0.56
N PHE A 53 -12.86 -0.62 1.49
CA PHE A 53 -11.52 -1.21 1.49
C PHE A 53 -11.47 -2.63 0.87
N THR A 54 -12.63 -3.26 0.65
CA THR A 54 -12.71 -4.63 0.10
C THR A 54 -12.57 -4.65 -1.45
N ASN A 55 -12.70 -3.51 -2.11
CA ASN A 55 -12.54 -3.37 -3.57
C ASN A 55 -11.89 -2.02 -3.89
N LEU A 56 -10.66 -1.84 -3.40
CA LEU A 56 -9.90 -0.60 -3.61
C LEU A 56 -9.81 -0.27 -5.09
N TYR A 57 -9.43 -1.24 -5.91
CA TYR A 57 -9.33 -1.09 -7.36
C TYR A 57 -10.61 -1.57 -8.04
N SER A 58 -11.16 -0.72 -8.91
CA SER A 58 -12.27 -1.10 -9.79
C SER A 58 -11.83 -1.97 -10.98
N ALA A 59 -10.52 -2.04 -11.21
CA ALA A 59 -9.90 -2.77 -12.30
C ALA A 59 -9.58 -4.23 -11.91
N ASP A 60 -9.54 -5.10 -12.92
CA ASP A 60 -9.23 -6.52 -12.74
C ASP A 60 -7.79 -6.71 -12.24
N THR A 61 -7.66 -7.32 -11.06
CA THR A 61 -6.39 -7.67 -10.40
C THR A 61 -6.04 -9.15 -10.52
N SER A 62 -6.86 -9.98 -11.19
CA SER A 62 -6.66 -11.44 -11.27
C SER A 62 -5.37 -11.89 -11.97
N TRP A 63 -4.73 -10.98 -12.69
CA TRP A 63 -3.44 -11.19 -13.37
C TRP A 63 -2.24 -10.93 -12.45
N LEU A 64 -2.46 -10.34 -11.28
CA LEU A 64 -1.42 -10.12 -10.29
C LEU A 64 -1.23 -11.37 -9.42
N PRO A 65 0.00 -11.64 -8.96
CA PRO A 65 0.24 -12.59 -7.88
C PRO A 65 -0.59 -12.27 -6.61
N GLU A 66 -0.97 -13.32 -5.87
CA GLU A 66 -1.78 -13.18 -4.64
C GLU A 66 -1.05 -12.40 -3.54
N ASP A 67 0.28 -12.50 -3.48
CA ASP A 67 1.11 -11.76 -2.53
C ASP A 67 1.13 -10.24 -2.80
N VAL A 68 1.06 -9.83 -4.06
CA VAL A 68 0.94 -8.40 -4.43
C VAL A 68 -0.40 -7.82 -4.00
N THR A 69 -1.49 -8.56 -4.19
CA THR A 69 -2.85 -8.10 -3.86
C THR A 69 -3.15 -8.19 -2.37
N GLY A 70 -2.63 -9.21 -1.68
CA GLY A 70 -2.82 -9.42 -0.25
C GLY A 70 -1.99 -8.50 0.65
N LEU A 71 -0.89 -7.92 0.15
CA LEU A 71 -0.07 -6.94 0.86
C LEU A 71 -0.48 -5.49 0.62
N SER A 72 -1.61 -5.25 -0.05
CA SER A 72 -2.15 -3.91 -0.28
C SER A 72 -2.75 -3.35 1.01
N LEU A 73 -1.98 -2.51 1.70
CA LEU A 73 -2.39 -1.83 2.93
C LEU A 73 -2.89 -0.39 2.71
N GLY A 74 -3.01 0.04 1.45
CA GLY A 74 -3.38 1.40 1.06
C GLY A 74 -4.86 1.73 1.27
N CYS A 75 -5.20 2.99 0.99
CA CYS A 75 -6.57 3.48 0.95
C CYS A 75 -6.87 4.14 -0.40
N GLY A 76 -7.89 3.64 -1.10
CA GLY A 76 -8.31 4.10 -2.43
C GLY A 76 -7.58 3.46 -3.62
N ASP A 77 -7.85 4.02 -4.81
CA ASP A 77 -7.26 3.65 -6.12
C ASP A 77 -6.58 4.89 -6.74
N PRO A 78 -5.30 5.15 -6.39
CA PRO A 78 -4.59 6.33 -6.90
C PRO A 78 -4.34 6.25 -8.40
N ILE A 79 -4.34 5.04 -8.97
CA ILE A 79 -4.07 4.80 -10.39
C ILE A 79 -5.23 5.28 -11.26
N THR A 80 -6.48 4.94 -10.90
CA THR A 80 -7.66 5.43 -11.62
C THR A 80 -7.77 6.96 -11.53
N LEU A 81 -7.42 7.55 -10.37
CA LEU A 81 -7.46 9.00 -10.18
C LEU A 81 -6.37 9.75 -10.96
N ALA A 82 -5.21 9.12 -11.15
CA ALA A 82 -4.07 9.75 -11.82
C ALA A 82 -4.24 9.89 -13.35
N ALA A 83 -5.17 9.14 -13.95
CA ALA A 83 -5.45 9.16 -15.39
C ALA A 83 -4.17 9.07 -16.24
N LEU A 84 -3.33 8.07 -15.93
CA LEU A 84 -2.01 7.92 -16.52
C LEU A 84 -2.08 7.70 -18.03
N GLU A 85 -1.10 8.26 -18.74
CA GLU A 85 -0.98 8.15 -20.19
C GLU A 85 0.22 7.28 -20.60
N PRO A 86 0.16 6.61 -21.77
CA PRO A 86 1.29 5.85 -22.30
C PRO A 86 2.57 6.68 -22.39
N GLY A 87 3.70 6.12 -21.96
CA GLY A 87 5.00 6.77 -21.98
C GLY A 87 5.33 7.63 -20.76
N GLN A 88 4.40 7.82 -19.82
CA GLN A 88 4.68 8.56 -18.59
C GLN A 88 5.62 7.82 -17.65
N THR A 89 6.31 8.58 -16.79
CA THR A 89 7.10 8.06 -15.68
C THR A 89 6.36 8.29 -14.36
N VAL A 90 6.18 7.24 -13.58
CA VAL A 90 5.43 7.24 -12.31
C VAL A 90 6.38 6.93 -11.15
N LEU A 91 6.24 7.66 -10.05
CA LEU A 91 6.90 7.40 -8.78
C LEU A 91 5.84 7.07 -7.74
N ASP A 92 5.96 5.89 -7.14
CA ASP A 92 5.11 5.40 -6.07
C ASP A 92 5.87 5.41 -4.75
N LEU A 93 5.32 6.07 -3.73
CA LEU A 93 5.95 6.30 -2.43
C LEU A 93 5.24 5.50 -1.34
N GLY A 94 5.92 4.50 -0.80
CA GLY A 94 5.31 3.47 0.05
C GLY A 94 4.72 2.35 -0.79
N SER A 95 5.45 1.90 -1.82
CA SER A 95 4.95 0.95 -2.81
C SER A 95 4.60 -0.42 -2.24
N GLY A 96 5.13 -0.78 -1.06
CA GLY A 96 4.87 -2.06 -0.40
C GLY A 96 5.09 -3.25 -1.33
N GLY A 97 4.09 -4.14 -1.41
CA GLY A 97 4.08 -5.28 -2.34
C GLY A 97 3.95 -4.92 -3.83
N GLY A 98 3.78 -3.62 -4.16
CA GLY A 98 3.89 -3.09 -5.51
C GLY A 98 2.60 -3.05 -6.33
N ILE A 99 1.42 -3.21 -5.72
CA ILE A 99 0.15 -3.24 -6.45
C ILE A 99 -0.06 -1.99 -7.33
N ASP A 100 0.13 -0.79 -6.78
CA ASP A 100 0.01 0.47 -7.52
C ASP A 100 1.04 0.55 -8.64
N CYS A 101 2.28 0.10 -8.38
CA CYS A 101 3.33 0.05 -9.38
C CYS A 101 2.95 -0.82 -10.59
N PHE A 102 2.43 -2.02 -10.35
CA PHE A 102 2.02 -2.94 -11.42
C PHE A 102 0.79 -2.43 -12.17
N MET A 103 -0.17 -1.85 -11.45
CA MET A 103 -1.36 -1.24 -12.06
C MET A 103 -0.98 -0.04 -12.93
N ALA A 104 -0.08 0.83 -12.46
CA ALA A 104 0.48 1.93 -13.24
C ALA A 104 1.22 1.43 -14.49
N ALA A 105 2.02 0.36 -14.36
CA ALA A 105 2.81 -0.19 -15.47
C ALA A 105 1.92 -0.62 -16.65
N ARG A 106 0.74 -1.19 -16.39
CA ARG A 106 -0.24 -1.51 -17.45
C ARG A 106 -0.80 -0.27 -18.15
N GLN A 107 -0.92 0.87 -17.47
CA GLN A 107 -1.46 2.10 -18.06
C GLN A 107 -0.41 2.86 -18.86
N VAL A 108 0.81 2.99 -18.34
CA VAL A 108 1.89 3.72 -19.03
C VAL A 108 2.54 2.93 -20.16
N GLY A 109 2.35 1.60 -20.19
CA GLY A 109 2.78 0.72 -21.27
C GLY A 109 4.30 0.63 -21.45
N ASP A 110 4.73 -0.06 -22.51
CA ASP A 110 6.13 -0.45 -22.73
C ASP A 110 7.11 0.72 -22.90
N THR A 111 6.60 1.92 -23.21
CA THR A 111 7.42 3.14 -23.32
C THR A 111 7.46 3.96 -22.02
N GLY A 112 6.62 3.61 -21.05
CA GLY A 112 6.55 4.24 -19.74
C GLY A 112 7.47 3.59 -18.73
N HIS A 113 7.60 4.20 -17.56
CA HIS A 113 8.42 3.71 -16.46
C HIS A 113 7.69 3.88 -15.13
N VAL A 114 7.85 2.91 -14.23
CA VAL A 114 7.29 2.98 -12.88
C VAL A 114 8.39 2.66 -11.87
N ILE A 115 8.51 3.50 -10.85
CA ILE A 115 9.53 3.39 -9.81
C ILE A 115 8.80 3.31 -8.47
N GLY A 116 8.88 2.16 -7.82
CA GLY A 116 8.42 1.98 -6.44
C GLY A 116 9.54 2.27 -5.45
N VAL A 117 9.24 3.04 -4.42
CA VAL A 117 10.14 3.29 -3.30
C VAL A 117 9.42 2.92 -2.01
N ASP A 118 9.98 1.98 -1.26
CA ASP A 118 9.51 1.62 0.07
C ASP A 118 10.67 1.67 1.08
N MET A 119 10.33 1.84 2.35
CA MET A 119 11.29 1.81 3.45
C MET A 119 11.53 0.37 3.94
N THR A 120 10.60 -0.53 3.67
CA THR A 120 10.65 -1.95 4.04
C THR A 120 11.64 -2.67 3.12
N PRO A 121 12.67 -3.34 3.66
CA PRO A 121 13.59 -4.14 2.85
C PRO A 121 12.86 -5.22 2.05
N ALA A 122 13.40 -5.53 0.86
CA ALA A 122 12.94 -6.62 0.01
C ALA A 122 13.39 -8.00 0.51
#